data_AF-X1TQH3-F1
#
_entry.id   AF-X1TQH3-F1
#
_cell.length_a   1.000
_cell.length_b   1.000
_cell.length_c   1.000
_cell.angle_alpha   90.00
_cell.angle_beta   90.00
_cell.angle_gamma   90.00
#
_symmetry.space_group_name_H-M   'P 1'
#
loop_
_entity.id
_entity.type
_entity.pdbx_description
1 polymer ?
#
loop_
_entity_poly.entity_id
_entity_poly.type
_entity_poly.pdbx_seq_one_letter_code
_entity_poly.pdbx_strand_id
1 'polypeptide(L)'
;GNLYELFYPRGKKIITREILNRIGDLGLAVWYMDDGHLSIPMRAITPHIGLSTQGFTLEENKLIVDWFEKKYDFHFRISQRERNSRNQISLKLHREKEIDTFLKVTKPYMVPCMIRKWNGEKVRKT
;
A
#
# COMPACT_ATOMS: atom_id res chain seq x y z
N GLY A 1 24.79 -3.58 0.59
CA GLY A 1 24.55 -2.48 -0.35
C GLY A 1 23.86 -1.36 0.38
N ASN A 2 24.25 -0.12 0.12
CA ASN A 2 23.66 1.04 0.76
C ASN A 2 22.21 1.20 0.29
N LEU A 3 21.23 1.12 1.22
CA LEU A 3 19.81 1.29 0.89
C LEU A 3 19.54 2.67 0.27
N TYR A 4 20.26 3.70 0.70
CA TYR A 4 20.09 5.05 0.18
C TYR A 4 20.42 5.11 -1.32
N GLU A 5 21.56 4.56 -1.73
CA GLU A 5 21.99 4.56 -3.14
C GLU A 5 21.03 3.78 -4.04
N LEU A 6 20.45 2.70 -3.53
CA LEU A 6 19.49 1.89 -4.28
C LEU A 6 18.21 2.67 -4.59
N PHE A 7 17.67 3.41 -3.61
CA PHE A 7 16.46 4.21 -3.79
C PHE A 7 16.73 5.57 -4.45
N TYR A 8 17.94 6.12 -4.33
CA TYR A 8 18.29 7.48 -4.76
C TYR A 8 19.53 7.54 -5.67
N PRO A 9 19.59 6.77 -6.78
CA PRO A 9 20.80 6.67 -7.61
C PRO A 9 21.21 8.00 -8.27
N ARG A 10 20.32 9.00 -8.29
CA ARG A 10 20.59 10.38 -8.76
C ARG A 10 19.96 11.43 -7.84
N GLY A 11 19.93 11.17 -6.54
CA GLY A 11 19.30 12.06 -5.55
C GLY A 11 17.77 12.13 -5.63
N LYS A 12 17.14 11.39 -6.55
CA LYS A 12 15.69 11.26 -6.70
C LYS A 12 15.26 9.85 -6.30
N LYS A 13 14.24 9.76 -5.43
CA LYS A 13 13.63 8.48 -5.06
C LYS A 13 13.05 7.81 -6.29
N ILE A 14 13.40 6.54 -6.52
CA ILE A 14 12.79 5.70 -7.53
C ILE A 14 12.35 4.36 -6.94
N ILE A 15 11.40 3.71 -7.61
CA ILE A 15 11.02 2.32 -7.35
C ILE A 15 11.36 1.45 -8.56
N THR A 16 12.05 0.35 -8.28
CA THR A 16 12.45 -0.65 -9.27
C THR A 16 12.02 -2.04 -8.84
N ARG A 17 12.04 -3.00 -9.77
CA ARG A 17 11.71 -4.39 -9.46
C ARG A 17 12.71 -5.01 -8.47
N GLU A 18 13.97 -4.61 -8.55
CA GLU A 18 15.01 -5.03 -7.60
C GLU A 18 14.67 -4.59 -6.18
N ILE A 19 14.29 -3.32 -5.99
CA ILE A 19 13.85 -2.79 -4.69
C ILE A 19 12.67 -3.60 -4.16
N LEU A 20 11.62 -3.76 -4.97
CA LEU A 20 10.39 -4.45 -4.56
C LEU A 20 10.66 -5.91 -4.20
N ASN A 21 11.52 -6.60 -4.95
CA ASN A 21 11.86 -8.00 -4.66
C ASN A 21 12.63 -8.17 -3.34
N ARG A 22 13.24 -7.10 -2.79
CA ARG A 22 13.86 -7.10 -1.45
C ARG A 22 12.85 -6.92 -0.31
N ILE A 23 11.61 -6.51 -0.60
CA ILE A 23 10.56 -6.31 0.40
C ILE A 23 9.94 -7.68 0.76
N GLY A 24 10.26 -8.22 1.93
CA GLY A 24 9.57 -9.36 2.53
C GLY A 24 8.32 -8.94 3.32
N ASP A 25 7.70 -9.89 4.01
CA ASP A 25 6.44 -9.67 4.74
C ASP A 25 6.58 -8.60 5.84
N LEU A 26 7.70 -8.60 6.57
CA LEU A 26 8.03 -7.53 7.53
C LEU A 26 8.12 -6.17 6.85
N GLY A 27 8.78 -6.08 5.68
CA GLY A 27 8.89 -4.84 4.93
C GLY A 27 7.53 -4.35 4.43
N LEU A 28 6.65 -5.27 4.01
CA LEU A 28 5.28 -4.95 3.63
C LEU A 28 4.48 -4.44 4.84
N ALA A 29 4.63 -5.05 6.02
CA ALA A 29 3.96 -4.60 7.23
C ALA A 29 4.44 -3.21 7.66
N VAL A 30 5.76 -2.94 7.60
CA VAL A 30 6.32 -1.61 7.87
C VAL A 30 5.76 -0.58 6.90
N TRP A 31 5.72 -0.90 5.60
CA TRP A 31 5.16 -0.02 4.59
C TRP A 31 3.66 0.24 4.82
N TYR A 32 2.90 -0.78 5.17
CA TYR A 32 1.48 -0.65 5.50
C TYR A 32 1.25 0.20 6.76
N MET A 33 2.09 0.05 7.78
CA MET A 33 2.01 0.89 8.99
C MET A 33 2.24 2.36 8.66
N ASP A 34 3.17 2.68 7.76
CA ASP A 34 3.46 4.06 7.38
C ASP A 34 2.35 4.64 6.48
N ASP A 35 2.16 4.06 5.30
CA ASP A 35 1.35 4.63 4.21
C ASP A 35 -0.06 4.05 4.09
N GLY A 36 -0.36 2.99 4.84
CA GLY A 36 -1.56 2.19 4.69
C GLY A 36 -2.70 2.54 5.64
N HIS A 37 -3.90 2.09 5.29
CA HIS A 37 -5.07 2.08 6.16
C HIS A 37 -6.08 1.00 5.74
N LEU A 38 -6.88 0.51 6.68
CA LEU A 38 -8.08 -0.29 6.42
C LEU A 38 -9.33 0.58 6.62
N SER A 39 -10.16 0.68 5.58
CA SER A 39 -11.45 1.38 5.63
C SER A 39 -12.57 0.36 5.78
N ILE A 40 -13.29 0.41 6.91
CA ILE A 40 -14.48 -0.41 7.18
C ILE A 40 -15.71 0.51 7.19
N PRO A 41 -16.44 0.62 6.07
CA PRO A 41 -17.62 1.46 5.99
C PRO A 41 -18.79 0.88 6.80
N MET A 42 -19.62 1.74 7.39
CA MET A 42 -20.77 1.33 8.22
C MET A 42 -22.04 0.94 7.42
N ARG A 43 -22.01 0.98 6.09
CA ARG A 43 -23.15 0.68 5.18
C ARG A 43 -22.68 -0.28 4.08
N ALA A 44 -23.54 -0.59 3.11
CA ALA A 44 -23.36 -1.56 2.00
C ALA A 44 -22.16 -1.34 1.03
N ILE A 45 -21.11 -0.62 1.44
CA ILE A 45 -19.86 -0.50 0.71
C ILE A 45 -18.93 -1.62 1.19
N THR A 46 -18.16 -2.22 0.29
CA THR A 46 -17.17 -3.23 0.67
C THR A 46 -15.96 -2.60 1.38
N PRO A 47 -15.37 -3.27 2.37
CA PRO A 47 -14.12 -2.81 2.99
C PRO A 47 -13.02 -2.71 1.93
N HIS A 48 -12.03 -1.86 2.19
CA HIS A 48 -10.85 -1.79 1.33
C HIS A 48 -9.59 -1.42 2.11
N ILE A 49 -8.46 -1.90 1.61
CA ILE A 49 -7.13 -1.42 2.02
C ILE A 49 -6.70 -0.34 1.06
N GLY A 50 -6.20 0.78 1.60
CA GLY A 50 -5.58 1.85 0.83
C GLY A 50 -4.11 2.00 1.16
N LEU A 51 -3.27 2.24 0.14
CA LEU A 51 -1.87 2.64 0.28
C LEU A 51 -1.66 4.01 -0.38
N SER A 52 -1.05 4.93 0.36
CA SER A 52 -0.72 6.28 -0.10
C SER A 52 0.58 6.27 -0.89
N THR A 53 0.50 6.23 -2.22
CA THR A 53 1.66 6.05 -3.11
C THR A 53 1.92 7.26 -4.02
N GLN A 54 1.43 8.44 -3.63
CA GLN A 54 1.55 9.69 -4.38
C GLN A 54 3.00 10.19 -4.53
N GLY A 55 3.94 9.63 -3.77
CA GLY A 55 5.37 9.90 -3.92
C GLY A 55 6.00 9.23 -5.15
N PHE A 56 5.27 8.34 -5.83
CA PHE A 56 5.74 7.60 -6.99
C PHE A 56 4.96 7.99 -8.24
N THR A 57 5.62 7.87 -9.39
CA THR A 57 5.02 8.06 -10.71
C THR A 57 3.98 6.98 -11.02
N LEU A 58 3.19 7.19 -12.07
CA LEU A 58 2.23 6.19 -12.52
C LEU A 58 2.91 4.87 -12.93
N GLU A 59 4.03 4.93 -13.64
CA GLU A 59 4.76 3.73 -14.06
C GLU A 59 5.32 2.94 -12.87
N GLU A 60 5.82 3.64 -11.85
CA GLU A 60 6.25 3.02 -10.60
C GLU A 60 5.06 2.38 -9.86
N ASN A 61 3.89 3.03 -9.85
CA ASN A 61 2.68 2.45 -9.27
C ASN A 61 2.21 1.19 -10.02
N LYS A 62 2.30 1.18 -11.35
CA LYS A 62 2.02 -0.04 -12.14
C LYS A 62 2.99 -1.16 -11.80
N LEU A 63 4.27 -0.83 -11.62
CA LEU A 63 5.29 -1.79 -11.20
C LEU A 63 5.01 -2.37 -9.80
N ILE A 64 4.53 -1.54 -8.88
CA ILE A 64 4.10 -1.97 -7.53
C ILE A 64 2.90 -2.93 -7.63
N VAL A 65 1.89 -2.62 -8.46
CA VAL A 65 0.73 -3.48 -8.66
C VAL A 65 1.14 -4.84 -9.22
N ASP A 66 1.96 -4.87 -10.28
CA ASP A 66 2.48 -6.11 -10.88
C ASP A 66 3.30 -6.94 -9.88
N TRP A 67 4.07 -6.27 -9.01
CA TRP A 67 4.82 -6.95 -7.95
C TRP A 67 3.90 -7.58 -6.91
N PHE A 68 2.86 -6.88 -6.45
CA PHE A 68 1.89 -7.43 -5.51
C PHE A 68 1.18 -8.66 -6.07
N GLU A 69 0.75 -8.58 -7.33
CA GLU A 69 0.07 -9.68 -8.01
C GLU A 69 0.98 -10.92 -8.11
N LYS A 70 2.23 -10.73 -8.56
CA LYS A 70 3.18 -11.84 -8.70
C LYS A 70 3.67 -12.43 -7.38
N LYS A 71 3.74 -11.64 -6.32
CA LYS A 71 4.32 -12.08 -5.04
C LYS A 71 3.28 -12.63 -4.07
N TYR A 72 2.09 -12.04 -4.02
CA TYR A 72 1.09 -12.33 -3.00
C TYR A 72 -0.29 -12.68 -3.56
N ASP A 73 -0.45 -12.75 -4.88
CA ASP A 73 -1.69 -13.14 -5.55
C ASP A 73 -2.88 -12.23 -5.22
N PHE A 74 -2.63 -10.92 -5.11
CA PHE A 74 -3.68 -9.92 -5.04
C PHE A 74 -3.38 -8.68 -5.86
N HIS A 75 -4.44 -8.05 -6.38
CA HIS A 75 -4.32 -6.95 -7.35
C HIS A 75 -4.90 -5.66 -6.80
N PHE A 76 -4.02 -4.70 -6.57
CA PHE A 76 -4.40 -3.32 -6.24
C PHE A 76 -4.88 -2.56 -7.47
N ARG A 77 -5.98 -1.81 -7.33
CA ARG A 77 -6.41 -0.82 -8.32
C ARG A 77 -5.69 0.49 -8.10
N ILE A 78 -5.18 1.10 -9.17
CA ILE A 78 -4.62 2.46 -9.13
C ILE A 78 -5.78 3.46 -9.13
N SER A 79 -5.85 4.29 -8.09
CA SER A 79 -6.78 5.40 -7.97
C SER A 79 -6.01 6.70 -8.19
N GLN A 80 -6.30 7.39 -9.29
CA GLN A 80 -5.77 8.72 -9.59
C GLN A 80 -6.85 9.78 -9.38
N ARG A 81 -6.52 10.85 -8.68
CA ARG A 81 -7.42 11.97 -8.44
C ARG A 81 -6.64 13.27 -8.52
N GLU A 82 -7.15 14.24 -9.25
CA GLU A 82 -6.63 15.59 -9.18
C GLU A 82 -7.22 16.31 -7.96
N ARG A 83 -6.35 16.89 -7.13
CA ARG A 83 -6.75 17.73 -5.99
C ARG A 83 -5.77 18.87 -5.85
N ASN A 84 -6.28 20.10 -5.80
CA ASN A 84 -5.47 21.33 -5.70
C ASN A 84 -4.36 21.39 -6.77
N SER A 85 -4.71 21.05 -8.02
CA SER A 85 -3.77 20.99 -9.16
C SER A 85 -2.59 20.01 -8.98
N ARG A 86 -2.74 19.02 -8.09
CA ARG A 86 -1.77 17.94 -7.89
C ARG A 86 -2.45 16.59 -8.18
N ASN A 87 -1.79 15.75 -8.97
CA ASN A 87 -2.23 14.38 -9.16
C ASN A 87 -1.92 13.56 -7.90
N GLN A 88 -2.94 12.99 -7.28
CA GLN A 88 -2.83 12.08 -6.15
C GLN A 88 -3.02 10.66 -6.65
N ILE A 89 -1.95 9.87 -6.60
CA ILE A 89 -1.97 8.45 -6.93
C ILE A 89 -2.01 7.66 -5.61
N SER A 90 -2.91 6.68 -5.54
CA SER A 90 -3.01 5.74 -4.42
C SER A 90 -3.39 4.36 -4.94
N LEU A 91 -3.10 3.33 -4.15
CA LEU A 91 -3.49 1.95 -4.47
C LEU A 91 -4.65 1.53 -3.57
N LYS A 92 -5.64 0.84 -4.14
CA LYS A 92 -6.80 0.32 -3.41
C LYS A 92 -7.06 -1.16 -3.67
N LEU A 93 -7.17 -1.94 -2.60
CA LEU A 93 -7.51 -3.36 -2.63
C LEU A 93 -8.92 -3.56 -2.10
N HIS A 94 -9.81 -4.09 -2.94
CA HIS A 94 -11.25 -4.14 -2.67
C HIS A 94 -11.81 -5.56 -2.53
N ARG A 95 -11.10 -6.59 -3.02
CA ARG A 95 -11.61 -7.97 -2.96
C ARG A 95 -11.39 -8.51 -1.56
N GLU A 96 -12.46 -8.97 -0.93
CA GLU A 96 -12.47 -9.42 0.48
C GLU A 96 -11.43 -10.51 0.74
N LYS A 97 -11.36 -11.54 -0.12
CA LYS A 97 -10.34 -12.60 -0.02
C LYS A 97 -8.91 -12.05 -0.08
N GLU A 98 -8.67 -11.02 -0.87
CA GLU A 98 -7.36 -10.41 -1.02
C GLU A 98 -6.99 -9.52 0.16
N ILE A 99 -7.99 -8.80 0.70
CA ILE A 99 -7.85 -8.05 1.94
C ILE A 99 -7.48 -9.01 3.06
N ASP A 100 -8.18 -10.14 3.19
CA ASP A 100 -7.87 -11.16 4.20
C ASP A 100 -6.45 -11.72 4.05
N THR A 101 -6.00 -11.98 2.82
CA THR A 101 -4.62 -12.43 2.56
C THR A 101 -3.60 -11.35 2.92
N PHE A 102 -3.79 -10.11 2.47
CA PHE A 102 -2.92 -8.98 2.79
C PHE A 102 -2.78 -8.80 4.30
N LEU A 103 -3.92 -8.85 4.98
CA LEU A 103 -3.99 -8.79 6.42
C LEU A 103 -3.15 -9.97 6.97
N LYS A 104 -3.48 -11.23 6.69
CA LYS A 104 -2.75 -12.39 7.24
C LYS A 104 -1.21 -12.29 7.11
N VAL A 105 -0.72 -11.77 5.99
CA VAL A 105 0.72 -11.54 5.74
C VAL A 105 1.30 -10.48 6.68
N THR A 106 0.60 -9.36 6.90
CA THR A 106 1.13 -8.22 7.67
C THR A 106 0.91 -8.32 9.18
N LYS A 107 -0.11 -9.06 9.63
CA LYS A 107 -0.48 -9.20 11.06
C LYS A 107 0.68 -9.49 12.01
N PRO A 108 1.56 -10.48 11.72
CA PRO A 108 2.56 -10.93 12.68
C PRO A 108 3.58 -9.85 13.05
N TYR A 109 3.70 -8.80 12.24
CA TYR A 109 4.71 -7.76 12.36
C TYR A 109 4.12 -6.41 12.82
N MET A 110 2.82 -6.35 13.14
CA MET A 110 2.16 -5.13 13.59
C MET A 110 2.55 -4.78 15.02
N VAL A 111 3.06 -3.56 15.24
CA VAL A 111 3.37 -3.07 16.59
C VAL A 111 2.10 -2.57 17.31
N PRO A 112 2.01 -2.68 18.65
CA PRO A 112 0.79 -2.36 19.40
C PRO A 112 0.20 -0.97 19.11
N CYS A 113 1.06 0.06 19.01
CA CYS A 113 0.61 1.43 18.75
C CYS A 113 0.02 1.65 17.34
N MET A 114 0.26 0.72 16.40
CA MET A 114 -0.21 0.78 15.01
C MET A 114 -1.35 -0.20 14.70
N ILE A 115 -1.76 -1.04 15.66
CA ILE A 115 -2.86 -2.01 15.50
C ILE A 115 -4.19 -1.35 15.10
N ARG A 116 -4.40 -0.05 15.40
CA ARG A 116 -5.61 0.66 14.94
C ARG A 116 -5.80 0.63 13.41
N LYS A 117 -4.69 0.64 12.64
CA LYS A 117 -4.75 0.57 11.17
C LYS A 117 -5.25 -0.78 10.68
N TRP A 118 -4.98 -1.83 11.46
CA TRP A 118 -5.41 -3.19 11.21
C TRP A 118 -6.89 -3.42 11.56
N ASN A 119 -7.34 -2.92 12.72
CA ASN A 119 -8.74 -3.07 13.15
C ASN A 119 -9.72 -2.24 12.32
N GLY A 120 -9.19 -1.35 11.48
CA GLY A 120 -9.94 -0.45 10.62
C GLY A 120 -10.55 0.71 11.39
N GLU A 121 -10.62 1.86 10.73
CA GLU A 121 -11.37 2.99 11.25
C GLU A 121 -12.78 2.96 10.67
N LYS A 122 -13.80 3.02 11.53
CA LYS A 122 -15.19 3.19 11.10
C LYS A 122 -15.32 4.59 10.49
N VAL A 123 -15.35 4.67 9.16
CA VAL A 123 -15.48 5.96 8.48
C VAL A 123 -16.92 6.46 8.62
N ARG A 124 -17.12 7.51 9.44
CA ARG A 124 -18.36 8.28 9.44
C ARG A 124 -18.39 9.12 8.15
N LYS A 125 -19.40 8.92 7.31
CA LYS A 125 -19.68 9.87 6.22
C LYS A 125 -20.21 11.15 6.89
N THR A 126 -19.39 12.20 6.89
CA THR A 126 -19.84 13.59 7.05
C THR A 126 -20.59 14.02 5.80
#